data_AF-A0A081R911-F1
#
_entry.id   AF-A0A081R911-F1
#
_cell.length_a   1.000
_cell.length_b   1.000
_cell.length_c   1.000
_cell.angle_alpha   90.00
_cell.angle_beta   90.00
_cell.angle_gamma   90.00
#
_symmetry.space_group_name_H-M   'P 1'
#
loop_
_entity.id
_entity.type
_entity.pdbx_description
1 polymer ?
#
loop_
_entity_poly.entity_id
_entity_poly.type
_entity_poly.pdbx_seq_one_letter_code
_entity_poly.pdbx_strand_id
1 'polypeptide(L)'
;MLVREAQGREASPSAGVVDSQSVKTTESGGPYGYDAGKRIKGRKRHILTDTEGNLVHAVVHTADIQDRDGAPLVLGGVINRFPRLRHVFADGGYAGQKLKDALRPLGKWTIEIIKRSDAAQGFEILPRRWVVERTIAWLNRNRRLAKDFEKTIASATAWLFAASVQAFIRRAARLCQTTE
;
A
#
# COMPACT_ATOMS: atom_id res chain seq x y z
N MET A 1 -1.73 -11.66 12.46
CA MET A 1 -0.83 -12.29 13.44
C MET A 1 -0.52 -13.71 12.99
N LEU A 2 -1.50 -14.62 13.00
CA LEU A 2 -1.33 -16.04 12.59
C LEU A 2 -0.55 -16.28 11.29
N VAL A 3 -0.90 -15.59 10.20
CA VAL A 3 -0.20 -15.75 8.90
C VAL A 3 1.28 -15.37 8.97
N ARG A 4 1.64 -14.37 9.79
CA ARG A 4 3.03 -13.92 9.93
C ARG A 4 3.84 -14.90 10.78
N GLU A 5 3.26 -15.36 11.88
CA GLU A 5 3.90 -16.32 12.79
C GLU A 5 4.16 -17.66 12.08
N ALA A 6 3.20 -18.13 11.28
CA ALA A 6 3.36 -19.30 10.41
C ALA A 6 4.47 -19.14 9.36
N GLN A 7 4.89 -17.91 9.06
CA GLN A 7 6.00 -17.60 8.15
C GLN A 7 7.32 -17.34 8.92
N GLY A 8 7.38 -17.67 10.21
CA GLY A 8 8.55 -17.43 11.06
C GLY A 8 8.80 -15.94 11.33
N ARG A 9 7.77 -15.10 11.20
CA ARG A 9 7.85 -13.66 11.46
C ARG A 9 7.15 -13.30 12.76
N GLU A 10 7.64 -12.23 13.37
CA GLU A 10 6.96 -11.55 14.48
C GLU A 10 5.54 -11.11 14.10
N ALA A 11 4.60 -11.32 15.01
CA ALA A 11 3.18 -11.04 14.81
C ALA A 11 2.91 -9.58 14.42
N SER A 12 3.63 -8.65 15.07
CA SER A 12 3.66 -7.24 14.72
C SER A 12 4.85 -6.92 13.81
N PRO A 13 4.65 -6.32 12.62
CA PRO A 13 5.75 -5.95 11.73
C PRO A 13 6.58 -4.81 12.30
N SER A 14 7.90 -4.83 12.00
CA SER A 14 8.82 -3.70 12.23
C SER A 14 9.14 -2.92 10.95
N ALA A 15 8.94 -3.54 9.79
CA ALA A 15 9.17 -2.97 8.48
C ALA A 15 7.98 -3.19 7.54
N GLY A 16 7.78 -2.27 6.62
CA GLY A 16 6.70 -2.30 5.64
C GLY A 16 7.09 -1.68 4.31
N VAL A 17 6.21 -1.80 3.32
CA VAL A 17 6.42 -1.28 1.97
C VAL A 17 5.19 -0.46 1.60
N VAL A 18 5.41 0.78 1.14
CA VAL A 18 4.36 1.72 0.75
C VAL A 18 4.34 1.90 -0.76
N ASP A 19 3.15 1.89 -1.34
CA ASP A 19 2.92 2.22 -2.74
C ASP A 19 1.47 2.67 -2.97
N SER A 20 1.21 3.22 -4.16
CA SER A 20 -0.07 3.77 -4.53
C SER A 20 -0.55 3.30 -5.91
N GLN A 21 -1.86 3.06 -6.01
CA GLN A 21 -2.52 2.70 -7.26
C GLN A 21 -3.60 3.72 -7.61
N SER A 22 -3.44 4.41 -8.74
CA SER A 22 -4.50 5.26 -9.30
C SER A 22 -5.47 4.41 -10.13
N VAL A 23 -6.77 4.59 -9.90
CA VAL A 23 -7.85 3.88 -10.59
C VAL A 23 -8.91 4.86 -11.07
N LYS A 24 -9.50 4.57 -12.24
CA LYS A 24 -10.58 5.40 -12.79
C LYS A 24 -11.82 5.29 -11.92
N THR A 25 -12.46 6.43 -11.67
CA THR A 25 -13.82 6.46 -11.12
C THR A 25 -14.85 6.21 -12.22
N THR A 26 -16.09 5.99 -11.81
CA THR A 26 -17.24 5.74 -12.69
C THR A 26 -18.26 6.88 -12.60
N GLU A 27 -19.42 6.71 -13.23
CA GLU A 27 -20.55 7.65 -13.27
C GLU A 27 -21.16 7.95 -11.89
N SER A 28 -20.86 7.15 -10.86
CA SER A 28 -21.34 7.36 -9.47
C SER A 28 -20.98 8.73 -8.86
N GLY A 29 -20.01 9.45 -9.46
CA GLY A 29 -19.60 10.78 -9.03
C GLY A 29 -18.77 10.79 -7.74
N GLY A 30 -18.77 11.94 -7.05
CA GLY A 30 -18.02 12.16 -5.81
C GLY A 30 -16.57 12.63 -6.01
N PRO A 31 -15.76 12.67 -4.93
CA PRO A 31 -14.40 13.19 -5.01
C PRO A 31 -13.53 12.35 -5.96
N TYR A 32 -12.88 13.02 -6.91
CA TYR A 32 -11.87 12.46 -7.80
C TYR A 32 -10.82 13.54 -8.12
N GLY A 33 -9.67 13.11 -8.61
CA GLY A 33 -8.58 13.96 -9.09
C GLY A 33 -8.01 13.45 -10.40
N TYR A 34 -6.96 14.10 -10.90
CA TYR A 34 -6.25 13.68 -12.09
C TYR A 34 -4.78 13.38 -11.76
N ASP A 35 -4.39 12.13 -11.93
CA ASP A 35 -3.00 11.69 -11.87
C ASP A 35 -2.37 11.92 -13.24
N ALA A 36 -1.56 12.98 -13.36
CA ALA A 36 -0.90 13.33 -14.62
C ALA A 36 0.12 12.28 -15.07
N GLY A 37 0.84 11.65 -14.12
CA GLY A 37 1.86 10.64 -14.42
C GLY A 37 1.25 9.36 -14.98
N LYS A 38 0.08 8.96 -14.48
CA LYS A 38 -0.65 7.76 -14.95
C LYS A 38 -1.73 8.09 -15.99
N ARG A 39 -2.01 9.37 -16.24
CA ARG A 39 -3.11 9.89 -17.08
C ARG A 39 -4.47 9.32 -16.68
N ILE A 40 -4.71 9.25 -15.36
CA ILE A 40 -5.91 8.66 -14.78
C ILE A 40 -6.74 9.74 -14.09
N LYS A 41 -7.98 9.91 -14.53
CA LYS A 41 -9.02 10.64 -13.79
C LYS A 41 -9.71 9.69 -12.82
N GLY A 42 -9.52 9.89 -11.52
CA GLY A 42 -10.16 9.05 -10.51
C GLY A 42 -9.60 9.21 -9.10
N ARG A 43 -9.40 8.09 -8.41
CA ARG A 43 -8.90 8.03 -7.03
C ARG A 43 -7.65 7.17 -6.93
N LYS A 44 -6.85 7.42 -5.91
CA LYS A 44 -5.63 6.69 -5.62
C LYS A 44 -5.80 5.89 -4.33
N ARG A 45 -5.47 4.60 -4.40
CA ARG A 45 -5.42 3.67 -3.28
C ARG A 45 -4.00 3.66 -2.78
N HIS A 46 -3.78 4.28 -1.63
CA HIS A 46 -2.48 4.35 -1.01
C HIS A 46 -2.40 3.25 0.04
N ILE A 47 -1.49 2.31 -0.12
CA ILE A 47 -1.43 1.12 0.74
C ILE A 47 -0.07 0.99 1.42
N LEU A 48 -0.10 0.44 2.63
CA LEU A 48 1.06 -0.01 3.38
C LEU A 48 0.92 -1.50 3.64
N THR A 49 1.88 -2.28 3.19
CA THR A 49 1.97 -3.71 3.50
C THR A 49 3.12 -3.97 4.46
N ASP A 50 3.12 -5.12 5.11
CA ASP A 50 4.34 -5.66 5.71
C ASP A 50 5.28 -6.19 4.62
N THR A 51 6.45 -6.72 5.03
CA THR A 51 7.45 -7.30 4.11
C THR A 51 7.00 -8.59 3.42
N GLU A 52 5.88 -9.19 3.83
CA GLU A 52 5.31 -10.42 3.25
C GLU A 52 4.10 -10.13 2.33
N GLY A 53 3.73 -8.85 2.20
CA GLY A 53 2.62 -8.38 1.37
C GLY A 53 1.25 -8.49 2.05
N ASN A 54 1.20 -8.62 3.38
CA ASN A 54 -0.06 -8.49 4.10
C ASN A 54 -0.38 -7.00 4.28
N LEU A 55 -1.61 -6.59 3.95
CA LEU A 55 -2.04 -5.21 4.13
C LEU A 55 -2.03 -4.84 5.63
N VAL A 56 -1.30 -3.79 5.97
CA VAL A 56 -1.25 -3.21 7.32
C VAL A 56 -2.28 -2.08 7.43
N HIS A 57 -2.29 -1.19 6.43
CA HIS A 57 -3.24 -0.09 6.36
C HIS A 57 -3.39 0.43 4.94
N ALA A 58 -4.47 1.15 4.68
CA ALA A 58 -4.72 1.80 3.40
C ALA A 58 -5.61 3.03 3.58
N VAL A 59 -5.42 3.99 2.69
CA VAL A 59 -6.27 5.18 2.55
C VAL A 59 -6.58 5.36 1.08
N VAL A 60 -7.84 5.62 0.74
CA VAL A 60 -8.23 6.08 -0.60
C VAL A 60 -8.33 7.59 -0.58
N HIS A 61 -7.80 8.24 -1.61
CA HIS A 61 -7.89 9.70 -1.76
C HIS A 61 -7.99 10.09 -3.25
N THR A 62 -8.15 11.37 -3.56
CA THR A 62 -8.22 11.84 -4.96
C THR A 62 -6.87 11.63 -5.67
N ALA A 63 -6.91 11.36 -6.99
CA ALA A 63 -5.73 10.91 -7.73
C ALA A 63 -4.66 12.00 -7.99
N ASP A 64 -5.01 13.27 -7.80
CA ASP A 64 -4.11 14.43 -7.94
C ASP A 64 -3.09 14.54 -6.79
N ILE A 65 -3.39 13.93 -5.64
CA ILE A 65 -2.46 13.88 -4.50
C ILE A 65 -1.25 13.01 -4.87
N GLN A 66 -0.07 13.62 -4.74
CA GLN A 66 1.21 12.99 -5.03
C GLN A 66 1.58 11.96 -3.95
N ASP A 67 2.40 10.98 -4.31
CA ASP A 67 2.73 9.86 -3.42
C ASP A 67 3.41 10.32 -2.13
N ARG A 68 4.33 11.28 -2.23
CA ARG A 68 4.95 11.94 -1.06
C ARG A 68 3.97 12.67 -0.12
N ASP A 69 2.82 13.11 -0.64
CA ASP A 69 1.80 13.84 0.13
C ASP A 69 0.73 12.88 0.69
N GLY A 70 0.49 11.76 0.02
CA GLY A 70 -0.39 10.70 0.50
C GLY A 70 0.24 9.80 1.57
N ALA A 71 1.55 9.60 1.55
CA ALA A 71 2.24 8.72 2.50
C ALA A 71 1.99 9.06 3.98
N PRO A 72 2.05 10.33 4.42
CA PRO A 72 1.73 10.68 5.81
C PRO A 72 0.32 10.27 6.26
N LEU A 73 -0.67 10.25 5.34
CA LEU A 73 -2.03 9.82 5.66
C LEU A 73 -2.07 8.34 6.06
N VAL A 74 -1.29 7.50 5.36
CA VAL A 74 -1.23 6.07 5.65
C VAL A 74 -0.35 5.79 6.88
N LEU A 75 0.81 6.44 6.98
CA LEU A 75 1.75 6.21 8.09
C LEU A 75 1.25 6.78 9.43
N GLY A 76 0.52 7.91 9.39
CA GLY A 76 -0.16 8.47 10.56
C GLY A 76 -1.28 7.58 11.09
N GLY A 77 -1.94 6.79 10.24
CA GLY A 77 -2.99 5.86 10.65
C GLY A 77 -2.49 4.63 11.42
N VAL A 78 -1.19 4.32 11.37
CA VAL A 78 -0.62 3.07 11.93
C VAL A 78 0.24 3.25 13.16
N ILE A 79 0.67 4.47 13.48
CA ILE A 79 1.66 4.75 14.55
C ILE A 79 1.29 4.13 15.90
N ASN A 80 0.02 4.25 16.31
CA ASN A 80 -0.48 3.77 17.60
C ASN A 80 -0.73 2.27 17.61
N ARG A 81 -1.18 1.70 16.47
CA ARG A 81 -1.52 0.27 16.36
C ARG A 81 -0.29 -0.60 16.12
N PHE A 82 0.72 -0.06 15.44
CA PHE A 82 1.95 -0.76 15.08
C PHE A 82 3.17 0.09 15.49
N PRO A 83 3.46 0.18 16.81
CA PRO A 83 4.55 1.01 17.32
C PRO A 83 5.94 0.54 16.84
N ARG A 84 6.11 -0.75 16.55
CA ARG A 84 7.36 -1.33 16.01
C ARG A 84 7.60 -0.95 14.54
N LEU A 85 6.56 -0.62 13.78
CA LEU A 85 6.66 -0.36 12.35
C LEU A 85 7.24 1.04 12.11
N ARG A 86 8.56 1.13 11.91
CA ARG A 86 9.27 2.42 11.70
C ARG A 86 10.19 2.41 10.48
N HIS A 87 10.41 1.27 9.85
CA HIS A 87 11.16 1.15 8.60
C HIS A 87 10.20 0.96 7.43
N VAL A 88 10.24 1.84 6.44
CA VAL A 88 9.36 1.77 5.27
C VAL A 88 10.18 1.83 4.00
N PHE A 89 10.03 0.82 3.16
CA PHE A 89 10.55 0.80 1.80
C PHE A 89 9.57 1.50 0.86
N ALA A 90 10.08 2.35 -0.02
CA ALA A 90 9.28 3.09 -0.98
C ALA A 90 10.06 3.31 -2.28
N ASP A 91 9.37 3.69 -3.36
CA ASP A 91 10.04 4.03 -4.61
C ASP A 91 10.45 5.51 -4.70
N GLY A 92 11.02 5.90 -5.84
CA GLY A 92 11.47 7.26 -6.09
C GLY A 92 10.38 8.35 -5.97
N GLY A 93 9.10 8.01 -6.11
CA GLY A 93 7.98 8.95 -5.96
C GLY A 93 7.84 9.50 -4.53
N TYR A 94 8.38 8.77 -3.54
CA TYR A 94 8.38 9.12 -2.12
C TYR A 94 9.64 9.86 -1.68
N ALA A 95 10.60 10.07 -2.58
CA ALA A 95 11.82 10.79 -2.24
C ALA A 95 11.56 12.28 -2.00
N GLY A 96 12.33 12.88 -1.08
CA GLY A 96 12.37 14.32 -0.87
C GLY A 96 12.23 14.75 0.59
N GLN A 97 12.61 15.99 0.86
CA GLN A 97 12.59 16.56 2.21
C GLN A 97 11.16 16.78 2.74
N LYS A 98 10.22 17.10 1.84
CA LYS A 98 8.81 17.31 2.17
C LYS A 98 8.20 16.12 2.93
N LEU A 99 8.43 14.89 2.47
CA LEU A 99 7.94 13.70 3.17
C LEU A 99 8.60 13.55 4.54
N LYS A 100 9.92 13.70 4.62
CA LYS A 100 10.65 13.62 5.89
C LYS A 100 10.09 14.60 6.92
N ASP A 101 9.84 15.85 6.51
CA ASP A 101 9.31 16.89 7.38
C ASP A 101 7.88 16.60 7.82
N ALA A 102 7.03 16.10 6.92
CA ALA A 102 5.67 15.68 7.25
C ALA A 102 5.62 14.50 8.23
N LEU A 103 6.63 13.63 8.22
CA LEU A 103 6.71 12.49 9.13
C LEU A 103 7.36 12.81 10.50
N ARG A 104 8.10 13.92 10.63
CA ARG A 104 8.71 14.34 11.91
C ARG A 104 7.73 14.35 13.10
N PRO A 105 6.52 14.94 13.01
CA PRO A 105 5.57 14.92 14.13
C PRO A 105 5.00 13.53 14.42
N LEU A 106 5.12 12.58 13.47
CA LEU A 106 4.63 11.21 13.58
C LEU A 106 5.71 10.26 14.16
N GLY A 107 6.85 10.79 14.61
CA GLY A 107 7.92 10.04 15.25
C GLY A 107 9.14 9.79 14.34
N LYS A 108 10.06 8.95 14.81
CA LYS A 108 11.29 8.61 14.08
C LYS A 108 11.00 7.54 13.04
N TRP A 109 10.98 7.94 11.77
CA TRP A 109 10.78 7.07 10.62
C TRP A 109 12.06 6.90 9.81
N THR A 110 12.34 5.68 9.39
CA THR A 110 13.34 5.36 8.36
C THR A 110 12.61 5.08 7.06
N ILE A 111 12.71 6.01 6.10
CA ILE A 111 12.18 5.82 4.74
C ILE A 111 13.34 5.45 3.82
N GLU A 112 13.37 4.21 3.37
CA GLU A 112 14.37 3.68 2.45
C GLU A 112 13.84 3.72 1.02
N ILE A 113 14.43 4.59 0.20
CA ILE A 113 14.04 4.76 -1.19
C ILE A 113 14.77 3.73 -2.06
N ILE A 114 14.04 2.76 -2.59
CA ILE A 114 14.56 1.73 -3.48
C ILE A 114 14.46 2.21 -4.93
N LYS A 115 15.60 2.65 -5.47
CA LYS A 115 15.74 3.05 -6.89
C LYS A 115 16.36 1.91 -7.69
N ARG A 116 15.99 1.82 -8.96
CA ARG A 116 16.75 1.04 -9.95
C ARG A 116 18.09 1.73 -10.18
N SER A 117 19.15 0.97 -10.36
CA SER A 117 20.42 1.55 -10.78
C SER A 117 20.26 2.08 -12.21
N ASP A 118 20.66 3.32 -12.46
CA ASP A 118 20.61 3.93 -13.81
C ASP A 118 21.53 3.19 -14.81
N ALA A 119 22.50 2.41 -14.30
CA ALA A 119 23.41 1.57 -15.09
C ALA A 119 22.88 0.14 -15.35
N ALA A 120 21.73 -0.25 -14.76
CA ALA A 120 21.21 -1.60 -14.91
C ALA A 120 20.56 -1.80 -16.30
N GLN A 121 21.20 -2.61 -17.15
CA GLN A 121 20.59 -3.11 -18.38
C GLN A 121 19.75 -4.37 -18.09
N GLY A 122 18.50 -4.38 -18.56
CA GLY A 122 17.57 -5.51 -18.36
C GLY A 122 16.86 -5.53 -17.00
N PHE A 123 16.05 -6.54 -16.74
CA PHE A 123 15.23 -6.64 -15.53
C PHE A 123 16.10 -6.84 -14.28
N GLU A 124 16.02 -5.88 -13.34
CA GLU A 124 16.71 -5.95 -12.05
C GLU A 124 15.68 -6.18 -10.94
N ILE A 125 15.87 -7.22 -10.14
CA ILE A 125 15.01 -7.47 -8.97
C ILE A 125 15.39 -6.46 -7.90
N LEU A 126 14.50 -5.50 -7.64
CA LEU A 126 14.61 -4.58 -6.52
C LEU A 126 14.08 -5.25 -5.25
N PRO A 127 14.94 -5.58 -4.26
CA PRO A 127 14.51 -6.28 -3.06
C PRO A 127 13.38 -5.51 -2.37
N ARG A 128 12.33 -6.24 -1.96
CA ARG A 128 11.17 -5.76 -1.18
C ARG A 128 10.20 -4.78 -1.88
N ARG A 129 10.61 -4.05 -2.92
CA ARG A 129 9.71 -3.14 -3.66
C ARG A 129 8.54 -3.88 -4.35
N TRP A 130 8.81 -5.00 -4.98
CA TRP A 130 7.80 -5.79 -5.70
C TRP A 130 6.67 -6.36 -4.81
N VAL A 131 6.87 -6.39 -3.48
CA VAL A 131 5.93 -7.02 -2.54
C VAL A 131 4.61 -6.27 -2.49
N VAL A 132 4.65 -4.94 -2.40
CA VAL A 132 3.44 -4.10 -2.37
C VAL A 132 2.76 -4.06 -3.74
N GLU A 133 3.54 -3.99 -4.82
CA GLU A 133 3.05 -4.03 -6.20
C GLU A 133 2.30 -5.35 -6.48
N ARG A 134 2.86 -6.49 -6.04
CA ARG A 134 2.19 -7.80 -6.08
C ARG A 134 0.90 -7.80 -5.26
N THR A 135 0.89 -7.15 -4.11
CA THR A 135 -0.31 -7.05 -3.27
C THR A 135 -1.42 -6.28 -3.98
N ILE A 136 -1.08 -5.16 -4.64
CA ILE A 136 -2.00 -4.42 -5.51
C ILE A 136 -2.52 -5.33 -6.63
N ALA A 137 -1.66 -6.08 -7.30
CA ALA A 137 -2.06 -7.02 -8.35
C ALA A 137 -3.03 -8.11 -7.83
N TRP A 138 -2.83 -8.62 -6.62
CA TRP A 138 -3.75 -9.57 -6.00
C TRP A 138 -5.08 -8.94 -5.61
N LEU A 139 -5.07 -7.71 -5.08
CA LEU A 139 -6.30 -6.97 -4.78
C LEU A 139 -7.14 -6.74 -6.05
N ASN A 140 -6.49 -6.46 -7.18
CA ASN A 140 -7.17 -6.30 -8.49
C ASN A 140 -7.78 -7.60 -9.04
N ARG A 141 -7.47 -8.78 -8.48
CA ARG A 141 -8.21 -10.02 -8.82
C ARG A 141 -9.64 -9.97 -8.31
N ASN A 142 -9.93 -9.15 -7.31
CA ASN A 142 -11.30 -8.80 -6.97
C ASN A 142 -11.82 -7.80 -8.01
N ARG A 143 -12.68 -8.26 -8.92
CA ARG A 143 -13.26 -7.43 -10.00
C ARG A 143 -13.96 -6.17 -9.49
N ARG A 144 -14.44 -6.18 -8.23
CA ARG A 144 -15.03 -5.00 -7.58
C ARG A 144 -14.07 -3.82 -7.48
N LEU A 145 -12.77 -4.08 -7.53
CA LEU A 145 -11.69 -3.10 -7.47
C LEU A 145 -11.11 -2.75 -8.85
N ALA A 146 -11.63 -3.29 -9.96
CA ALA A 146 -11.10 -2.99 -11.30
C ALA A 146 -11.22 -1.49 -11.68
N LYS A 147 -12.28 -0.85 -11.21
CA LYS A 147 -12.49 0.61 -11.18
C LYS A 147 -12.95 0.99 -9.78
N ASP A 148 -13.05 2.28 -9.53
CA ASP A 148 -13.72 2.78 -8.34
C ASP A 148 -15.17 3.13 -8.65
N PHE A 149 -16.07 2.25 -8.22
CA PHE A 149 -17.52 2.41 -8.41
C PHE A 149 -18.19 3.26 -7.33
N GLU A 150 -17.44 3.67 -6.31
CA GLU A 150 -18.05 4.25 -5.11
C GLU A 150 -18.32 5.74 -5.27
N LYS A 151 -19.35 6.24 -4.58
CA LYS A 151 -19.58 7.68 -4.46
C LYS A 151 -18.66 8.33 -3.42
N THR A 152 -18.38 7.64 -2.32
CA THR A 152 -17.60 8.18 -1.19
C THR A 152 -16.25 7.50 -1.05
N ILE A 153 -15.26 8.26 -0.57
CA ILE A 153 -13.92 7.75 -0.23
C ILE A 153 -14.00 6.68 0.87
N ALA A 154 -14.89 6.87 1.84
CA ALA A 154 -15.09 5.91 2.92
C ALA A 154 -15.55 4.53 2.39
N SER A 155 -16.53 4.50 1.47
CA SER A 155 -16.98 3.25 0.86
C SER A 155 -15.87 2.62 0.02
N ALA A 156 -15.12 3.42 -0.76
CA ALA A 156 -14.00 2.91 -1.56
C ALA A 156 -12.91 2.27 -0.67
N THR A 157 -12.63 2.89 0.47
CA THR A 157 -11.68 2.37 1.47
C THR A 157 -12.21 1.09 2.12
N ALA A 158 -13.51 1.02 2.44
CA ALA A 158 -14.13 -0.18 3.00
C ALA A 158 -14.05 -1.38 2.04
N TRP A 159 -14.30 -1.18 0.74
CA TRP A 159 -14.13 -2.24 -0.27
C TRP A 159 -12.70 -2.69 -0.44
N LEU A 160 -11.73 -1.78 -0.32
CA LEU A 160 -10.32 -2.12 -0.33
C LEU A 160 -9.96 -3.04 0.84
N PHE A 161 -10.44 -2.72 2.06
CA PHE A 161 -10.27 -3.58 3.22
C PHE A 161 -10.99 -4.93 3.06
N ALA A 162 -12.22 -4.94 2.55
CA ALA A 162 -12.95 -6.19 2.30
C ALA A 162 -12.19 -7.12 1.34
N ALA A 163 -11.66 -6.58 0.24
CA ALA A 163 -10.83 -7.35 -0.69
C ALA A 163 -9.54 -7.88 -0.04
N SER A 164 -8.91 -7.08 0.82
CA SER A 164 -7.74 -7.52 1.59
C SER A 164 -8.07 -8.65 2.56
N VAL A 165 -9.20 -8.58 3.28
CA VAL A 165 -9.65 -9.65 4.18
C VAL A 165 -9.90 -10.93 3.40
N GLN A 166 -10.57 -10.87 2.24
CA GLN A 166 -10.76 -12.03 1.37
C GLN A 166 -9.44 -12.64 0.90
N ALA A 167 -8.44 -11.81 0.56
CA ALA A 167 -7.10 -12.29 0.21
C ALA A 167 -6.40 -12.95 1.40
N PHE A 168 -6.53 -12.36 2.59
CA PHE A 168 -5.95 -12.89 3.82
C PHE A 168 -6.57 -14.23 4.23
N ILE A 169 -7.90 -14.38 4.16
CA ILE A 169 -8.61 -15.65 4.43
C ILE A 169 -8.08 -16.77 3.52
N ARG A 170 -7.96 -16.50 2.21
CA ARG A 170 -7.41 -17.49 1.27
C ARG A 170 -5.97 -17.87 1.58
N ARG A 171 -5.15 -16.93 2.07
CA ARG A 171 -3.76 -17.20 2.48
C ARG A 171 -3.72 -18.03 3.77
N ALA A 172 -4.55 -17.71 4.76
CA ALA A 172 -4.65 -18.46 6.00
C ALA A 172 -5.10 -19.91 5.75
N ALA A 173 -6.14 -20.12 4.91
CA ALA A 173 -6.63 -21.46 4.57
C ALA A 173 -5.53 -22.36 3.96
N ARG A 174 -4.67 -21.80 3.10
CA ARG A 174 -3.54 -22.56 2.51
C ARG A 174 -2.50 -22.97 3.53
N LEU A 175 -2.26 -22.15 4.56
CA LEU A 175 -1.30 -22.47 5.62
C LEU A 175 -1.81 -23.62 6.49
N CYS A 176 -3.12 -23.65 6.78
CA CYS A 176 -3.74 -24.77 7.50
C CYS A 176 -3.59 -26.10 6.73
N GLN A 177 -3.72 -26.09 5.40
CA GLN A 177 -3.60 -27.29 4.56
C GLN A 177 -2.18 -27.86 4.47
N THR A 178 -1.15 -27.07 4.73
CA THR A 178 0.27 -27.52 4.72
C THR A 178 0.75 -28.11 6.05
N THR A 179 -0.13 -28.20 7.05
CA THR A 179 0.22 -28.69 8.40
C THR A 179 -0.27 -30.13 8.65
N GLU A 180 -0.78 -30.80 7.62
CA GLU A 180 -1.07 -32.24 7.56
C GLU A 180 0.00 -32.96 6.73
#